data_AF-V9GBC2-F1
#
_entry.id   AF-V9GBC2-F1
#
_cell.length_a   1.000
_cell.length_b   1.000
_cell.length_c   1.000
_cell.angle_alpha   90.00
_cell.angle_beta   90.00
_cell.angle_gamma   90.00
#
_symmetry.space_group_name_H-M   'P 1'
#
loop_
_entity.id
_entity.type
_entity.pdbx_description
1 polymer ?
#
loop_
_entity_poly.entity_id
_entity_poly.type
_entity_poly.pdbx_seq_one_letter_code
_entity_poly.pdbx_strand_id
1 'polypeptide(L)'
;MLTQKSPAGQWVSTGIIGRVAAKNKIITNHHSGGVVHHYKPLMLEHMTDTEAENIRRELYVLGVNVAAQLQKSYPHLKEIGLDVAIDNRWNIWILEVNTKPALFPFKKFFKDPSVYQKVKKYANAYGRKLSSKKKAN
;
A
#
# COMPACT_ATOMS: atom_id res chain seq x y z
N MET A 1 -1.13 1.65 1.32
CA MET A 1 -1.46 0.80 0.14
C MET A 1 -0.74 1.35 -1.07
N LEU A 2 -0.32 0.49 -2.01
CA LEU A 2 0.30 0.90 -3.27
C LEU A 2 -0.64 0.62 -4.43
N THR A 3 -0.83 1.63 -5.30
CA THR A 3 -1.59 1.53 -6.54
C THR A 3 -0.70 2.00 -7.69
N GLN A 4 -0.60 1.21 -8.75
CA GLN A 4 0.31 1.42 -9.86
C GLN A 4 -0.41 1.24 -11.20
N LYS A 5 0.06 1.93 -12.24
CA LYS A 5 -0.28 1.58 -13.62
C LYS A 5 0.34 0.23 -13.95
N SER A 6 -0.48 -0.68 -14.43
CA SER A 6 -0.04 -1.94 -15.03
C SER A 6 0.67 -1.66 -16.36
N PRO A 7 1.41 -2.65 -16.91
CA PRO A 7 1.98 -2.54 -18.25
C PRO A 7 0.94 -2.26 -19.35
N ALA A 8 -0.32 -2.64 -19.14
CA ALA A 8 -1.44 -2.36 -20.03
C ALA A 8 -2.08 -0.97 -19.80
N GLY A 9 -1.51 -0.13 -18.94
CA GLY A 9 -2.01 1.22 -18.67
C GLY A 9 -3.23 1.29 -17.74
N GLN A 10 -3.61 0.18 -17.10
CA GLN A 10 -4.74 0.11 -16.16
C GLN A 10 -4.28 0.37 -14.72
N TRP A 11 -5.08 1.07 -13.92
CA TRP A 11 -4.79 1.26 -12.49
C TRP A 11 -5.05 -0.04 -11.72
N VAL A 12 -4.08 -0.45 -10.90
CA VAL A 12 -4.16 -1.68 -10.10
C VAL A 12 -3.56 -1.44 -8.72
N SER A 13 -4.31 -1.77 -7.67
CA SER A 13 -3.77 -1.83 -6.30
C SER A 13 -2.92 -3.10 -6.16
N THR A 14 -1.61 -2.93 -5.96
CA THR A 14 -0.62 -4.01 -6.04
C THR A 14 -0.25 -4.58 -4.67
N GLY A 15 -0.58 -3.89 -3.58
CA GLY A 15 -0.52 -4.46 -2.24
C GLY A 15 -0.87 -3.49 -1.11
N ILE A 16 -1.25 -4.07 0.03
CA ILE A 16 -1.48 -3.35 1.29
C ILE A 16 -0.44 -3.80 2.31
N ILE A 17 0.21 -2.84 2.94
CA ILE A 17 1.00 -3.06 4.15
C ILE A 17 0.15 -2.54 5.30
N GLY A 18 -0.16 -3.42 6.25
CA GLY A 18 -0.84 -3.04 7.48
C GLY A 18 0.18 -2.53 8.50
N ARG A 19 -0.21 -1.54 9.29
CA ARG A 19 0.56 -1.10 10.45
C ARG A 19 -0.40 -1.01 11.62
N VAL A 20 -0.04 -1.65 12.73
CA VAL A 20 -0.73 -1.46 14.00
C VAL A 20 0.14 -0.54 14.85
N ALA A 21 -0.47 0.48 15.42
CA ALA A 21 0.23 1.30 16.40
C ALA A 21 0.49 0.46 17.65
N ALA A 22 1.64 0.62 18.29
CA ALA A 22 1.89 -0.04 19.57
C ALA A 22 0.77 0.31 20.57
N LYS A 23 0.43 -0.62 21.46
CA LYS A 23 -0.59 -0.42 22.51
C LYS A 23 -0.34 0.93 23.21
N ASN A 24 -1.36 1.80 23.23
CA ASN A 24 -1.33 3.17 23.77
C ASN A 24 -0.49 4.23 23.00
N LYS A 25 -0.23 4.04 21.69
CA LYS A 25 0.32 5.12 20.84
C LYS A 25 -0.60 5.44 19.68
N ILE A 26 -0.80 6.74 19.43
CA ILE A 26 -1.66 7.28 18.34
C ILE A 26 -0.93 7.23 16.98
N ILE A 27 0.40 7.11 16.95
CA ILE A 27 1.22 7.29 15.74
C ILE A 27 1.83 5.97 15.27
N THR A 28 1.51 5.56 14.04
CA THR A 28 2.03 4.39 13.29
C THR A 28 3.33 4.69 12.52
N ASN A 29 4.23 5.52 13.07
CA ASN A 29 5.53 5.79 12.45
C ASN A 29 6.58 4.76 12.85
N HIS A 30 7.38 4.32 11.87
CA HIS A 30 8.47 3.33 12.02
C HIS A 30 9.50 3.72 13.09
N HIS A 31 9.68 5.02 13.36
CA HIS A 31 10.58 5.49 14.43
C HIS A 31 9.99 5.39 15.85
N SER A 32 8.71 5.07 15.99
CA SER A 32 8.00 5.06 17.28
C SER A 32 7.69 3.67 17.83
N GLY A 33 8.17 2.60 17.19
CA GLY A 33 8.00 1.21 17.63
C GLY A 33 6.77 0.48 17.05
N GLY A 34 6.18 0.99 15.97
CA GLY A 34 5.10 0.28 15.25
C GLY A 34 5.64 -0.96 14.52
N VAL A 35 4.99 -2.10 14.74
CA VAL A 35 5.33 -3.35 14.03
C VAL A 35 4.60 -3.36 12.69
N VAL A 36 5.34 -3.64 11.61
CA VAL A 36 4.74 -3.82 10.29
C VAL A 36 4.18 -5.23 10.20
N HIS A 37 2.88 -5.36 10.01
CA HIS A 37 2.21 -6.64 9.83
C HIS A 37 1.55 -6.72 8.45
N HIS A 38 1.30 -7.94 8.00
CA HIS A 38 0.44 -8.14 6.84
C HIS A 38 -1.00 -7.79 7.20
N TYR A 39 -1.71 -7.19 6.23
CA TYR A 39 -3.12 -6.82 6.38
C TYR A 39 -3.96 -7.97 6.92
N LYS A 40 -3.87 -9.16 6.29
CA LYS A 40 -4.79 -10.26 6.58
C LYS A 40 -4.67 -10.79 8.03
N PRO A 41 -3.46 -11.12 8.55
CA PRO A 41 -3.30 -11.49 9.96
C PRO A 41 -3.85 -10.46 10.95
N LEU A 42 -3.65 -9.16 10.69
CA LEU A 42 -4.16 -8.11 11.57
C LEU A 42 -5.69 -8.07 11.65
N MET A 43 -6.35 -8.20 10.50
CA MET A 43 -7.81 -8.13 10.46
C MET A 43 -8.43 -9.36 11.13
N LEU A 44 -7.82 -10.54 10.95
CA LEU A 44 -8.31 -11.79 11.52
C LEU A 44 -8.28 -11.84 13.06
N GLU A 45 -7.59 -10.91 13.73
CA GLU A 45 -7.68 -10.74 15.20
C GLU A 45 -9.02 -10.13 15.65
N HIS A 46 -9.80 -9.56 14.72
CA HIS A 46 -10.99 -8.77 15.02
C HIS A 46 -12.23 -9.13 14.19
N MET A 47 -12.08 -9.88 13.10
CA MET A 47 -13.17 -10.24 12.19
C MET A 47 -12.94 -11.56 11.45
N THR A 48 -13.96 -12.04 10.75
CA THR A 48 -13.88 -13.25 9.92
C THR A 48 -13.05 -13.04 8.64
N ASP A 49 -12.63 -14.14 8.01
CA ASP A 49 -11.90 -14.10 6.74
C ASP A 49 -12.68 -13.37 5.63
N THR A 50 -13.99 -13.62 5.57
CA THR A 50 -14.89 -13.01 4.59
C THR A 50 -14.99 -11.50 4.77
N GLU A 51 -15.15 -11.03 6.01
CA GLU A 51 -15.20 -9.59 6.32
C GLU A 51 -13.87 -8.91 5.99
N ALA A 52 -12.75 -9.53 6.38
CA ALA A 52 -11.42 -9.02 6.08
C ALA A 52 -11.19 -8.91 4.57
N GLU A 53 -11.67 -9.89 3.81
CA GLU A 53 -11.59 -9.89 2.35
C GLU A 53 -12.51 -8.85 1.69
N ASN A 54 -13.69 -8.58 2.27
CA ASN A 54 -14.59 -7.51 1.81
C ASN A 54 -13.92 -6.13 1.99
N ILE A 55 -13.39 -5.83 3.17
CA ILE A 55 -12.68 -4.56 3.42
C ILE A 55 -11.44 -4.45 2.51
N ARG A 56 -10.75 -5.56 2.25
CA ARG A 56 -9.59 -5.55 1.34
C ARG A 56 -9.98 -5.16 -0.08
N ARG A 57 -11.11 -5.67 -0.57
CA ARG A 57 -11.66 -5.32 -1.89
C ARG A 57 -12.03 -3.85 -1.93
N GLU A 58 -12.67 -3.34 -0.89
CA GLU A 58 -13.06 -1.94 -0.78
C GLU A 58 -11.84 -1.00 -0.80
N LEU A 59 -10.79 -1.33 -0.04
CA LEU A 59 -9.50 -0.63 -0.09
C LEU A 59 -8.89 -0.64 -1.49
N TYR A 60 -8.91 -1.78 -2.19
CA TYR A 60 -8.35 -1.88 -3.53
C TYR A 60 -9.09 -0.99 -4.53
N VAL A 61 -10.43 -0.98 -4.47
CA VAL A 61 -11.28 -0.10 -5.28
C VAL A 61 -11.01 1.35 -4.95
N LEU A 62 -10.91 1.70 -3.67
CA LEU A 62 -10.57 3.05 -3.21
C LEU A 62 -9.24 3.54 -3.83
N GLY A 63 -8.20 2.70 -3.79
CA GLY A 63 -6.90 3.05 -4.37
C GLY A 63 -6.96 3.34 -5.87
N VAL A 64 -7.68 2.51 -6.61
CA VAL A 64 -7.90 2.71 -8.06
C VAL A 64 -8.66 4.00 -8.33
N ASN A 65 -9.73 4.26 -7.57
CA ASN A 65 -10.56 5.45 -7.73
C ASN A 65 -9.77 6.73 -7.42
N VAL A 66 -9.00 6.76 -6.32
CA VAL A 66 -8.14 7.90 -5.97
C VAL A 66 -7.09 8.15 -7.06
N ALA A 67 -6.42 7.10 -7.54
CA ALA A 67 -5.42 7.24 -8.59
C ALA A 67 -6.02 7.77 -9.90
N ALA A 68 -7.18 7.26 -10.30
CA ALA A 68 -7.91 7.73 -11.47
C ALA A 68 -8.36 9.19 -11.33
N GLN A 69 -8.85 9.58 -10.15
CA GLN A 69 -9.27 10.95 -9.88
C GLN A 69 -8.08 11.92 -9.92
N LEU A 70 -6.96 11.58 -9.28
CA LEU A 70 -5.74 12.40 -9.34
C LEU A 70 -5.17 12.50 -10.76
N GLN A 71 -5.27 11.44 -11.57
CA GLN A 71 -4.78 11.46 -12.94
C GLN A 71 -5.46 12.53 -13.80
N LYS A 72 -6.70 12.94 -13.48
CA LYS A 72 -7.39 14.05 -14.18
C LYS A 72 -6.61 15.36 -14.09
N SER A 73 -5.95 15.61 -12.95
CA SER A 73 -5.11 16.80 -12.73
C SER A 73 -3.63 16.53 -13.03
N TYR A 74 -3.18 15.28 -12.93
CA TYR A 74 -1.79 14.86 -13.17
C TYR A 74 -1.74 13.76 -14.24
N PRO A 75 -1.83 14.10 -15.55
CA PRO A 75 -1.99 13.12 -16.64
C PRO A 75 -0.89 12.06 -16.73
N HIS A 76 0.32 12.40 -16.27
CA HIS A 76 1.49 11.53 -16.29
C HIS A 76 1.65 10.66 -15.03
N LEU A 77 0.74 10.75 -14.04
CA LEU A 77 0.80 9.97 -12.82
C LEU A 77 0.75 8.46 -13.11
N LYS A 78 1.69 7.70 -12.52
CA LYS A 78 1.83 6.23 -12.74
C LYS A 78 1.69 5.40 -11.47
N GLU A 79 1.73 6.03 -10.31
CA GLU A 79 1.70 5.35 -9.02
C GLU A 79 1.21 6.29 -7.93
N ILE A 80 0.59 5.73 -6.90
CA ILE A 80 0.31 6.41 -5.64
C ILE A 80 0.54 5.45 -4.46
N GLY A 81 0.97 6.00 -3.34
CA GLY A 81 0.85 5.39 -2.02
C GLY A 81 -0.32 6.03 -1.30
N LEU A 82 -1.34 5.24 -0.96
CA LEU A 82 -2.49 5.70 -0.19
C LEU A 82 -2.34 5.23 1.26
N ASP A 83 -2.21 6.18 2.18
CA ASP A 83 -2.21 5.88 3.61
C ASP A 83 -3.62 6.07 4.17
N VAL A 84 -4.10 5.03 4.85
CA VAL A 84 -5.48 4.92 5.32
C VAL A 84 -5.52 4.53 6.79
N ALA A 85 -6.54 5.00 7.49
CA ALA A 85 -6.95 4.48 8.79
C ALA A 85 -8.27 3.71 8.66
N ILE A 86 -8.45 2.71 9.52
CA ILE A 86 -9.72 2.02 9.70
C ILE A 86 -10.10 2.21 11.16
N ASP A 87 -11.29 2.74 11.43
CA ASP A 87 -11.79 2.95 12.79
C ASP A 87 -12.49 1.70 13.36
N ASN A 88 -12.95 1.80 14.61
CA ASN A 88 -13.63 0.70 15.31
C ASN A 88 -15.03 0.36 14.75
N ARG A 89 -15.56 1.18 13.83
CA ARG A 89 -16.78 0.92 13.07
C ARG A 89 -16.49 0.47 11.65
N TRP A 90 -15.22 0.17 11.36
CA TRP A 90 -14.73 -0.26 10.06
C TRP A 90 -14.83 0.79 8.95
N ASN A 91 -15.00 2.07 9.30
CA ASN A 91 -14.95 3.13 8.30
C ASN A 91 -13.50 3.35 7.83
N ILE A 92 -13.33 3.54 6.53
CA ILE A 92 -12.04 3.79 5.90
C ILE A 92 -11.84 5.30 5.74
N TRP A 93 -10.74 5.80 6.29
CA TRP A 93 -10.36 7.21 6.24
C TRP A 93 -9.07 7.37 5.43
N ILE A 94 -9.07 8.23 4.41
CA ILE A 94 -7.83 8.60 3.70
C ILE A 94 -7.08 9.61 4.57
N LEU A 95 -5.84 9.29 4.91
CA LEU A 95 -4.95 10.18 5.67
C LEU A 95 -4.05 10.99 4.75
N GLU A 96 -3.42 10.32 3.78
CA GLU A 96 -2.44 10.92 2.89
C GLU A 96 -2.40 10.21 1.54
N VAL A 97 -2.09 10.96 0.47
CA VAL A 97 -1.81 10.39 -0.85
C VAL A 97 -0.42 10.83 -1.33
N ASN A 98 0.50 9.88 -1.44
CA ASN A 98 1.86 10.06 -1.93
C ASN A 98 1.96 9.74 -3.43
N THR A 99 2.37 10.68 -4.27
CA THR A 99 2.49 10.45 -5.74
C THR A 99 3.79 9.75 -6.15
N LYS A 100 4.71 9.51 -5.21
CA LYS A 100 5.97 8.79 -5.43
C LYS A 100 6.35 7.95 -4.19
N PRO A 101 5.56 6.92 -3.86
CA PRO A 101 5.76 6.14 -2.63
C PRO A 101 7.07 5.35 -2.66
N ALA A 102 7.63 5.06 -1.48
CA ALA A 102 8.76 4.15 -1.35
C ALA A 102 8.32 2.69 -1.61
N LEU A 103 9.05 1.96 -2.46
CA LEU A 103 8.72 0.57 -2.82
C LEU A 103 9.48 -0.48 -1.98
N PHE A 104 10.57 -0.10 -1.32
CA PHE A 104 11.36 -1.01 -0.48
C PHE A 104 10.55 -1.70 0.63
N PRO A 105 9.50 -1.12 1.24
CA PRO A 105 8.72 -1.82 2.26
C PRO A 105 8.09 -3.11 1.70
N PHE A 106 7.68 -3.12 0.43
CA PHE A 106 7.14 -4.31 -0.23
C PHE A 106 8.19 -5.42 -0.40
N LYS A 107 9.48 -5.05 -0.55
CA LYS A 107 10.58 -6.01 -0.56
C LYS A 107 10.93 -6.53 0.83
N LYS A 108 10.87 -5.65 1.85
CA LYS A 108 11.33 -5.94 3.21
C LYS A 108 10.32 -6.78 4.01
N PHE A 109 9.03 -6.49 3.84
CA PHE A 109 8.00 -7.01 4.74
C PHE A 109 7.16 -8.15 4.15
N PHE A 110 7.17 -8.38 2.83
CA PHE A 110 6.52 -9.54 2.24
C PHE A 110 7.46 -10.73 2.12
N LYS A 111 7.07 -11.85 2.73
CA LYS A 111 7.76 -13.14 2.58
C LYS A 111 7.54 -13.74 1.19
N ASP A 112 6.34 -13.55 0.62
CA ASP A 112 6.04 -13.98 -0.74
C ASP A 112 6.73 -13.04 -1.76
N PRO A 113 7.71 -13.54 -2.54
CA PRO A 113 8.40 -12.73 -3.54
C PRO A 113 7.49 -12.26 -4.67
N SER A 114 6.34 -12.92 -4.91
CA SER A 114 5.42 -12.60 -6.01
C SER A 114 4.89 -11.17 -5.94
N VAL A 115 4.64 -10.68 -4.71
CA VAL A 115 4.15 -9.31 -4.46
C VAL A 115 5.18 -8.30 -4.91
N TYR A 116 6.42 -8.41 -4.43
CA TYR A 116 7.48 -7.49 -4.79
C TYR A 116 7.87 -7.60 -6.28
N GLN A 117 7.85 -8.82 -6.85
CA GLN A 117 8.05 -9.05 -8.29
C GLN A 117 7.02 -8.29 -9.12
N LYS A 118 5.74 -8.33 -8.74
CA LYS A 118 4.66 -7.59 -9.41
C LYS A 118 4.86 -6.07 -9.31
N VAL A 119 5.16 -5.58 -8.10
CA VAL A 119 5.45 -4.15 -7.85
C VAL A 119 6.62 -3.68 -8.71
N LYS A 120 7.71 -4.46 -8.76
CA LYS A 120 8.90 -4.19 -9.56
C LYS A 120 8.59 -4.23 -11.06
N LYS A 121 7.84 -5.23 -11.53
CA LYS A 121 7.42 -5.35 -12.94
C LYS A 121 6.70 -4.10 -13.39
N TYR A 122 5.76 -3.59 -12.59
CA TYR A 122 4.97 -2.42 -12.95
C TYR A 122 5.87 -1.17 -12.93
N ALA A 123 6.66 -0.99 -11.87
CA ALA A 123 7.64 0.10 -11.77
C ALA A 123 8.56 0.19 -12.99
N ASN A 124 9.10 -0.95 -13.44
CA ASN A 124 9.94 -1.00 -14.62
C ASN A 124 9.18 -0.64 -15.91
N ALA A 125 7.92 -1.09 -16.06
CA ALA A 125 7.11 -0.87 -17.25
C ALA A 125 6.84 0.62 -17.52
N TYR A 126 6.75 1.45 -16.47
CA TYR A 126 6.63 2.90 -16.61
C TYR A 126 7.94 3.67 -16.35
N GLY A 127 9.10 2.99 -16.40
CA GLY A 127 10.42 3.61 -16.39
C GLY A 127 10.93 4.11 -15.02
N ARG A 128 10.35 3.64 -13.91
CA ARG A 128 10.83 4.02 -12.58
C ARG A 128 12.20 3.41 -12.30
N LYS A 129 13.21 4.26 -12.14
CA LYS A 129 14.53 3.85 -11.63
C LYS A 129 14.40 3.41 -10.17
N LEU A 130 14.45 2.10 -9.93
CA LEU A 130 14.51 1.54 -8.58
C LEU A 130 15.93 1.76 -8.06
N SER A 131 16.11 2.62 -7.06
CA SER A 131 17.44 2.86 -6.49
C SER A 131 17.97 1.57 -5.88
N SER A 132 19.07 1.05 -6.42
CA SER A 132 19.95 0.15 -5.69
C SER A 132 20.67 0.98 -4.63
N LYS A 133 20.11 1.10 -3.42
CA LYS A 133 20.95 1.58 -2.32
C LYS A 133 22.05 0.52 -2.11
N LYS A 134 23.28 0.91 -2.45
CA LYS A 134 24.54 0.28 -2.01
C LYS A 134 24.39 -0.13 -0.54
N LYS A 135 24.92 -1.31 -0.20
CA LYS A 135 25.21 -1.67 1.20
C LYS A 135 25.92 -0.47 1.83
N ALA A 136 25.35 0.09 2.88
CA ALA A 136 26.17 0.87 3.79
C ALA A 136 27.19 -0.12 4.37
N ASN A 137 28.47 0.16 4.13
CA ASN A 137 29.57 -0.52 4.82
C ASN A 137 29.47 -0.25 6.31
#